data_AF-A0A7W6ESC1-F1
#
_entry.id   AF-A0A7W6ESC1-F1
#
_cell.length_a   1.000
_cell.length_b   1.000
_cell.length_c   1.000
_cell.angle_alpha   90.00
_cell.angle_beta   90.00
_cell.angle_gamma   90.00
#
_symmetry.space_group_name_H-M   'P 1'
#
loop_
_entity.id
_entity.type
_entity.pdbx_description
1 polymer ?
#
loop_
_entity_poly.entity_id
_entity_poly.type
_entity_poly.pdbx_seq_one_letter_code
_entity_poly.pdbx_strand_id
1 'polypeptide(L)'
;MQTTSSRSGLAKLFTNLTFWVLTAITIGILLGHFRPDLALMKVLDEPIKGKFLGQELEIGATFSEMLGKTFISVVKLFINPIIFLTITLGIISMGDLKKVGKVGAKALLYFEVVTTVALIIGIIVANVIRPGDGVVTDSIKGGDISKYTKSAGAFSWWKFFMDNSTLQVLAVAIVLGAVLSNYSGRQKVIDFLAPISKVIFKALHRVMMLAPIGAFGGMAFTIGKYGIQTLLPLAKLMVTVYTTMGIFVCVVLWYILRTAKVDLFKFLRYIREELLIVLGTSSSEAALPSLMEKLEKMGCSKSVVGLVVPAGYSFNLDGTTIYLSMAVIFLAQVFNVHLDLTQMLTIIGILMVTSKGAAGVTGSGFIVLASTLTALKAIPVEGLALLLGVDRFMSEARAITNFIGNAVATVWLANHEKEFDRQKMHYAFGNVEQFEDIKTDNLD
;
A
#
# COMPACT_ATOMS: atom_id res chain seq x y z
N MET A 1 -17.41 35.95 3.50
CA MET A 1 -18.18 35.44 4.66
C MET A 1 -18.84 34.12 4.26
N GLN A 2 -18.16 32.98 4.46
CA GLN A 2 -18.79 31.66 4.44
C GLN A 2 -18.83 31.18 5.88
N THR A 3 -20.04 30.92 6.36
CA THR A 3 -20.32 30.41 7.70
C THR A 3 -19.77 28.99 7.83
N THR A 4 -18.63 28.86 8.50
CA THR A 4 -18.12 27.58 9.00
C THR A 4 -19.04 27.11 10.12
N SER A 5 -20.14 26.46 9.73
CA SER A 5 -20.94 25.66 10.65
C SER A 5 -20.02 24.63 11.30
N SER A 6 -19.73 24.82 12.60
CA SER A 6 -19.05 23.82 13.41
C SER A 6 -19.99 22.62 13.54
N ARG A 7 -19.95 21.70 12.56
CA ARG A 7 -20.63 20.41 12.67
C ARG A 7 -20.22 19.78 14.00
N SER A 8 -21.20 19.41 14.82
CA SER A 8 -20.98 18.75 16.11
C SER A 8 -20.06 17.54 15.92
N GLY A 9 -19.29 17.16 16.95
CA GLY A 9 -18.37 16.03 16.88
C GLY A 9 -19.02 14.74 16.35
N LEU A 10 -20.31 14.55 16.65
CA LEU A 10 -21.15 13.46 16.13
C LEU A 10 -21.32 13.51 14.60
N ALA A 11 -21.64 14.68 14.04
CA ALA A 11 -21.80 14.83 12.60
C ALA A 11 -20.50 14.61 11.82
N LYS A 12 -19.33 14.89 12.42
CA LYS A 12 -18.02 14.55 11.84
C LYS A 12 -17.73 13.04 11.86
N LEU A 13 -18.19 12.34 12.90
CA LEU A 13 -18.04 10.89 13.04
C LEU A 13 -18.78 10.13 11.93
N PHE A 14 -20.04 10.49 11.67
CA PHE A 14 -20.87 9.86 10.63
C PHE A 14 -20.46 10.22 9.19
N THR A 15 -19.58 11.21 9.00
CA THR A 15 -18.98 11.50 7.69
C THR A 15 -17.65 10.78 7.45
N ASN A 16 -17.11 10.09 8.46
CA ASN A 16 -15.81 9.44 8.36
C ASN A 16 -15.95 8.02 7.75
N LEU A 17 -15.24 7.76 6.65
CA LEU A 17 -15.22 6.45 6.00
C LEU A 17 -14.73 5.35 6.95
N THR A 18 -13.75 5.64 7.82
CA THR A 18 -13.24 4.68 8.80
C THR A 18 -14.36 4.22 9.74
N PHE A 19 -15.21 5.12 10.22
CA PHE A 19 -16.34 4.75 11.07
C PHE A 19 -17.29 3.76 10.39
N TRP A 20 -17.63 4.02 9.13
CA TRP A 20 -18.49 3.12 8.35
C TRP A 20 -17.85 1.78 8.07
N VAL A 21 -16.55 1.74 7.76
CA VAL A 21 -15.82 0.48 7.55
C VAL A 21 -15.77 -0.34 8.85
N LEU A 22 -15.46 0.28 10.00
CA LEU A 22 -15.45 -0.40 11.31
C LEU A 22 -16.82 -0.94 11.70
N THR A 23 -17.86 -0.12 11.48
CA THR A 23 -19.25 -0.52 11.72
C THR A 23 -19.62 -1.71 10.84
N ALA A 24 -19.28 -1.64 9.54
CA ALA A 24 -19.55 -2.70 8.59
C ALA A 24 -18.79 -4.00 8.90
N ILE A 25 -17.52 -3.92 9.32
CA ILE A 25 -16.74 -5.06 9.82
C ILE A 25 -17.44 -5.70 11.02
N THR A 26 -17.84 -4.88 11.99
CA THR A 26 -18.51 -5.35 13.22
C THR A 26 -19.83 -6.05 12.89
N ILE A 27 -20.67 -5.43 12.07
CA ILE A 27 -21.94 -6.03 11.63
C ILE A 27 -21.69 -7.31 10.82
N GLY A 28 -20.66 -7.33 9.95
CA GLY A 28 -20.28 -8.50 9.18
C GLY A 28 -19.85 -9.67 10.07
N ILE A 29 -19.04 -9.40 11.10
CA ILE A 29 -18.65 -10.39 12.12
C ILE A 29 -19.88 -10.94 12.84
N LEU A 30 -20.76 -10.06 13.31
CA LEU A 30 -21.99 -10.45 14.01
C LEU A 30 -22.88 -11.32 13.12
N LEU A 31 -23.05 -10.93 11.84
CA LEU A 31 -23.83 -11.72 10.89
C LEU A 31 -23.21 -13.09 10.66
N GLY A 32 -21.91 -13.15 10.37
CA GLY A 32 -21.22 -14.43 10.14
C GLY A 32 -21.23 -15.34 11.37
N HIS A 33 -21.20 -14.78 12.59
CA HIS A 33 -21.21 -15.56 13.82
C HIS A 33 -22.61 -16.06 14.21
N PHE A 34 -23.60 -15.17 14.23
CA PHE A 34 -24.95 -15.49 14.72
C PHE A 34 -25.88 -16.05 13.65
N ARG A 35 -25.65 -15.72 12.37
CA ARG A 35 -26.46 -16.14 11.22
C ARG A 35 -25.58 -16.57 10.03
N PRO A 36 -24.74 -17.61 10.20
CA PRO A 36 -23.88 -18.12 9.12
C PRO A 36 -24.69 -18.62 7.92
N ASP A 37 -25.94 -19.09 8.16
CA ASP A 37 -26.91 -19.47 7.14
C ASP A 37 -27.23 -18.32 6.17
N LEU A 38 -27.43 -17.11 6.71
CA LEU A 38 -27.69 -15.92 5.91
C LEU A 38 -26.40 -15.40 5.25
N ALA A 39 -25.28 -15.42 5.99
CA ALA A 39 -24.00 -14.97 5.47
C ALA A 39 -23.55 -15.80 4.25
N LEU A 40 -23.75 -17.11 4.29
CA LEU A 40 -23.39 -18.05 3.22
C LEU A 40 -24.57 -18.44 2.32
N MET A 41 -25.69 -17.72 2.41
CA MET A 41 -26.86 -17.96 1.58
C MET A 41 -26.46 -17.88 0.11
N LYS A 42 -26.72 -18.95 -0.65
CA LYS A 42 -26.49 -18.97 -2.09
C LYS A 42 -27.50 -18.04 -2.76
N VAL A 43 -26.98 -17.07 -3.51
CA VAL A 43 -27.75 -16.11 -4.32
C VAL A 43 -27.64 -16.44 -5.80
N LEU A 44 -26.53 -17.07 -6.21
CA LEU A 44 -26.30 -17.58 -7.55
C LEU A 44 -25.92 -19.06 -7.49
N ASP A 45 -26.29 -19.83 -8.52
CA ASP A 45 -25.93 -21.24 -8.64
C ASP A 45 -24.42 -21.42 -8.86
N GLU A 46 -23.83 -20.55 -9.69
CA GLU A 46 -22.41 -20.51 -9.99
C GLU A 46 -21.86 -19.07 -9.91
N PRO A 47 -20.59 -18.88 -9.51
CA PRO A 47 -19.96 -17.57 -9.52
C PRO A 47 -19.76 -17.06 -10.96
N ILE A 48 -20.13 -15.80 -11.21
CA ILE A 48 -19.94 -15.19 -12.53
C ILE A 48 -18.48 -14.75 -12.65
N LYS A 49 -17.79 -15.27 -13.67
CA LYS A 49 -16.39 -14.92 -13.97
C LYS A 49 -16.30 -14.24 -15.32
N GLY A 50 -15.53 -13.16 -15.39
CA GLY A 50 -15.25 -12.42 -16.62
C GLY A 50 -13.83 -11.87 -16.63
N LYS A 51 -13.40 -11.37 -17.79
CA LYS A 51 -12.14 -10.62 -17.91
C LYS A 51 -12.42 -9.27 -18.54
N PHE A 52 -11.94 -8.19 -17.91
CA PHE A 52 -12.02 -6.84 -18.44
C PHE A 52 -10.74 -6.07 -18.13
N LEU A 53 -10.20 -5.35 -19.12
CA LEU A 53 -8.91 -4.64 -19.02
C LEU A 53 -7.75 -5.51 -18.49
N GLY A 54 -7.75 -6.80 -18.81
CA GLY A 54 -6.73 -7.76 -18.35
C GLY A 54 -6.88 -8.17 -16.87
N GLN A 55 -7.98 -7.80 -16.21
CA GLN A 55 -8.27 -8.14 -14.83
C GLN A 55 -9.43 -9.14 -14.75
N GLU A 56 -9.32 -10.10 -13.85
CA GLU A 56 -10.38 -11.08 -13.59
C GLU A 56 -11.46 -10.44 -12.71
N LEU A 57 -12.69 -10.44 -13.25
CA LEU A 57 -13.90 -10.03 -12.56
C LEU A 57 -14.58 -11.29 -12.03
N GLU A 58 -14.87 -11.29 -10.74
CA GLU A 58 -15.57 -12.38 -10.07
C GLU A 58 -16.71 -11.83 -9.22
N ILE A 59 -17.91 -12.34 -9.45
CA ILE A 59 -19.07 -12.15 -8.58
C ILE A 59 -19.30 -13.48 -7.86
N GLY A 60 -19.26 -13.43 -6.53
CA GLY A 60 -19.41 -14.62 -5.70
C GLY A 60 -20.81 -15.21 -5.73
N ALA A 61 -20.91 -16.51 -5.45
CA ALA A 61 -22.18 -17.24 -5.48
C ALA A 61 -23.01 -17.06 -4.20
N THR A 62 -22.37 -16.77 -3.07
CA THR A 62 -23.04 -16.48 -1.81
C THR A 62 -23.29 -14.99 -1.62
N PHE A 63 -24.26 -14.62 -0.79
CA PHE A 63 -24.59 -13.22 -0.47
C PHE A 63 -23.35 -12.43 -0.06
N SER A 64 -22.56 -12.96 0.89
CA SER A 64 -21.37 -12.29 1.39
C SER A 64 -20.26 -12.19 0.34
N GLU A 65 -20.03 -13.25 -0.46
CA GLU A 65 -19.04 -13.20 -1.54
C GLU A 65 -19.48 -12.27 -2.68
N MET A 66 -20.78 -12.17 -2.98
CA MET A 66 -21.29 -11.25 -3.99
C MET A 66 -20.93 -9.81 -3.61
N LEU A 67 -21.05 -9.43 -2.33
CA LEU A 67 -20.65 -8.11 -1.86
C LEU A 67 -19.12 -7.92 -1.87
N GLY A 68 -18.39 -8.87 -1.30
CA GLY A 68 -16.93 -8.78 -1.16
C GLY A 68 -16.19 -8.88 -2.50
N LYS A 69 -16.45 -9.92 -3.29
CA LYS A 69 -15.76 -10.18 -4.57
C LYS A 69 -16.12 -9.16 -5.64
N THR A 70 -17.37 -8.67 -5.68
CA THR A 70 -17.75 -7.60 -6.62
C THR A 70 -16.99 -6.31 -6.29
N PHE A 71 -16.90 -5.94 -5.02
CA PHE A 71 -16.10 -4.78 -4.61
C PHE A 71 -14.64 -4.93 -5.04
N ILE A 72 -14.01 -6.08 -4.76
CA ILE A 72 -12.64 -6.36 -5.19
C ILE A 72 -12.51 -6.26 -6.72
N SER A 73 -13.47 -6.81 -7.46
CA SER A 73 -13.48 -6.80 -8.92
C SER A 73 -13.56 -5.38 -9.50
N VAL A 74 -14.41 -4.52 -8.95
CA VAL A 74 -14.49 -3.11 -9.35
C VAL A 74 -13.17 -2.39 -9.05
N VAL A 75 -12.61 -2.60 -7.86
CA VAL A 75 -11.32 -2.02 -7.46
C VAL A 75 -10.17 -2.50 -8.36
N LYS A 76 -10.17 -3.78 -8.78
CA LYS A 76 -9.17 -4.36 -9.68
C LYS A 76 -9.11 -3.65 -11.04
N LEU A 77 -10.20 -3.08 -11.53
CA LEU A 77 -10.21 -2.36 -12.82
C LEU A 77 -9.35 -1.10 -12.82
N PHE A 78 -9.13 -0.50 -11.65
CA PHE A 78 -8.31 0.71 -11.52
C PHE A 78 -6.81 0.40 -11.48
N ILE A 79 -6.41 -0.85 -11.26
CA ILE A 79 -5.01 -1.26 -11.09
C ILE A 79 -4.15 -0.87 -12.29
N ASN A 80 -4.53 -1.38 -13.47
CA ASN A 80 -3.73 -1.20 -14.68
C ASN A 80 -3.62 0.27 -15.09
N PRO A 81 -4.71 1.06 -15.15
CA PRO A 81 -4.62 2.50 -15.42
C PRO A 81 -3.78 3.27 -14.40
N ILE A 82 -3.93 2.97 -13.11
CA ILE A 82 -3.17 3.65 -12.06
C ILE A 82 -1.69 3.33 -12.15
N ILE A 83 -1.32 2.06 -12.31
CA ILE A 83 0.08 1.65 -12.49
C ILE A 83 0.67 2.34 -13.71
N PHE A 84 -0.03 2.27 -14.84
CA PHE A 84 0.43 2.87 -16.07
C PHE A 84 0.71 4.37 -15.89
N LEU A 85 -0.26 5.12 -15.36
CA LEU A 85 -0.10 6.57 -15.17
C LEU A 85 0.95 6.89 -14.11
N THR A 86 0.94 6.22 -12.96
CA THR A 86 1.83 6.54 -11.83
C THR A 86 3.28 6.21 -12.15
N ILE A 87 3.54 5.09 -12.82
CA ILE A 87 4.90 4.69 -13.21
C ILE A 87 5.39 5.49 -14.40
N THR A 88 4.55 5.70 -15.41
CA THR A 88 4.92 6.53 -16.57
C THR A 88 5.22 7.97 -16.12
N LEU A 89 4.31 8.61 -15.37
CA LEU A 89 4.53 9.96 -14.83
C LEU A 89 5.73 9.98 -13.88
N GLY A 90 5.85 8.99 -12.99
CA GLY A 90 6.98 8.86 -12.08
C GLY A 90 8.31 8.86 -12.82
N ILE A 91 8.44 8.06 -13.89
CA ILE A 91 9.67 7.95 -14.68
C ILE A 91 9.89 9.18 -15.58
N ILE A 92 8.84 9.81 -16.11
CA ILE A 92 8.98 11.04 -16.90
C ILE A 92 9.44 12.19 -15.99
N SER A 93 8.87 12.32 -14.80
CA SER A 93 9.33 13.26 -13.76
C SER A 93 10.75 12.94 -13.32
N MET A 94 11.12 11.65 -13.28
CA MET A 94 12.52 11.23 -13.12
C MET A 94 13.39 11.57 -14.33
N GLY A 95 12.85 11.93 -15.50
CA GLY A 95 13.64 12.43 -16.63
C GLY A 95 14.37 13.74 -16.33
N ASP A 96 13.90 14.52 -15.35
CA ASP A 96 14.68 15.61 -14.78
C ASP A 96 15.92 15.09 -14.01
N LEU A 97 15.89 13.87 -13.45
CA LEU A 97 17.05 13.27 -12.77
C LEU A 97 18.29 13.14 -13.62
N LYS A 98 18.15 12.86 -14.92
CA LYS A 98 19.31 12.84 -15.83
C LYS A 98 19.94 14.23 -15.97
N LYS A 99 19.16 15.32 -15.83
CA LYS A 99 19.67 16.69 -15.71
C LYS A 99 20.17 17.00 -14.28
N VAL A 100 19.60 16.35 -13.25
CA VAL A 100 19.98 16.49 -11.82
C VAL A 100 21.14 15.55 -11.41
N GLY A 101 21.67 14.73 -12.33
CA GLY A 101 22.93 14.00 -12.17
C GLY A 101 22.91 12.89 -11.11
N LYS A 102 23.88 12.91 -10.19
CA LYS A 102 24.17 11.83 -9.22
C LYS A 102 23.07 11.62 -8.17
N VAL A 103 22.30 12.67 -7.86
CA VAL A 103 21.28 12.66 -6.79
C VAL A 103 20.16 11.67 -7.10
N GLY A 104 19.68 11.63 -8.34
CA GLY A 104 18.62 10.72 -8.76
C GLY A 104 18.99 9.26 -8.71
N ALA A 105 20.16 8.93 -9.23
CA ALA A 105 20.67 7.57 -9.20
C ALA A 105 20.84 7.08 -7.75
N LYS A 106 21.34 7.95 -6.86
CA LYS A 106 21.42 7.67 -5.43
C LYS A 106 20.04 7.49 -4.79
N ALA A 107 19.04 8.26 -5.21
CA ALA A 107 17.67 8.13 -4.70
C ALA A 107 17.08 6.77 -5.06
N LEU A 108 17.20 6.36 -6.32
CA LEU A 108 16.73 5.04 -6.78
C LEU A 108 17.45 3.89 -6.07
N LEU A 109 18.77 3.99 -5.93
CA LEU A 109 19.54 2.99 -5.19
C LEU A 109 19.12 2.94 -3.72
N TYR A 110 18.91 4.09 -3.08
CA TYR A 110 18.37 4.16 -1.73
C TYR A 110 17.01 3.47 -1.65
N PHE A 111 16.06 3.81 -2.53
CA PHE A 111 14.71 3.23 -2.50
C PHE A 111 14.77 1.71 -2.66
N GLU A 112 15.61 1.21 -3.56
CA GLU A 112 15.72 -0.23 -3.78
C GLU A 112 16.32 -0.96 -2.58
N VAL A 113 17.39 -0.42 -1.98
CA VAL A 113 18.02 -1.02 -0.80
C VAL A 113 17.07 -1.02 0.39
N VAL A 114 16.42 0.12 0.67
CA VAL A 114 15.56 0.27 1.86
C VAL A 114 14.28 -0.55 1.73
N THR A 115 13.65 -0.58 0.54
CA THR A 115 12.48 -1.43 0.30
C THR A 115 12.84 -2.92 0.35
N THR A 116 14.04 -3.33 -0.10
CA THR A 116 14.53 -4.71 0.02
C THR A 116 14.72 -5.11 1.49
N VAL A 117 15.31 -4.22 2.31
CA VAL A 117 15.47 -4.44 3.75
C VAL A 117 14.09 -4.55 4.43
N ALA A 118 13.15 -3.67 4.08
CA ALA A 118 11.76 -3.71 4.56
C ALA A 118 11.09 -5.07 4.25
N LEU A 119 11.26 -5.56 3.02
CA LEU A 119 10.76 -6.85 2.57
C LEU A 119 11.33 -8.01 3.41
N ILE A 120 12.66 -8.05 3.54
CA ILE A 120 13.36 -9.11 4.29
C ILE A 120 12.91 -9.12 5.75
N ILE A 121 12.81 -7.95 6.39
CA ILE A 121 12.32 -7.84 7.77
C ILE A 121 10.89 -8.38 7.88
N GLY A 122 10.00 -8.03 6.94
CA GLY A 122 8.63 -8.56 6.89
C GLY A 122 8.59 -10.09 6.83
N ILE A 123 9.39 -10.69 5.93
CA ILE A 123 9.49 -12.15 5.82
C ILE A 123 10.02 -12.79 7.10
N ILE A 124 11.11 -12.25 7.65
CA ILE A 124 11.74 -12.81 8.88
C ILE A 124 10.74 -12.77 10.02
N VAL A 125 10.12 -11.61 10.28
CA VAL A 125 9.19 -11.47 11.40
C VAL A 125 7.95 -12.35 11.21
N ALA A 126 7.41 -12.46 10.00
CA ALA A 126 6.26 -13.35 9.72
C ALA A 126 6.60 -14.84 9.89
N ASN A 127 7.83 -15.26 9.56
CA ASN A 127 8.29 -16.64 9.78
C ASN A 127 8.60 -16.94 11.25
N VAL A 128 9.01 -15.94 12.04
CA VAL A 128 9.28 -16.12 13.48
C VAL A 128 8.00 -16.12 14.30
N ILE A 129 7.13 -15.11 14.11
CA ILE A 129 5.89 -14.97 14.90
C ILE A 129 4.81 -15.95 14.44
N ARG A 130 4.85 -16.33 13.15
CA ARG A 130 3.90 -17.23 12.51
C ARG A 130 2.44 -16.84 12.77
N PRO A 131 2.01 -15.65 12.28
CA PRO A 131 0.67 -15.14 12.58
C PRO A 131 -0.46 -15.98 11.98
N GLY A 132 -0.20 -16.79 10.95
CA GLY A 132 -1.20 -17.64 10.30
C GLY A 132 -1.46 -18.98 10.98
N ASP A 133 -0.61 -19.39 11.93
CA ASP A 133 -0.82 -20.61 12.71
C ASP A 133 -2.08 -20.47 13.59
N GLY A 134 -2.91 -21.50 13.64
CA GLY A 134 -4.11 -21.54 14.48
C GLY A 134 -5.42 -21.15 13.79
N VAL A 135 -5.41 -20.82 12.49
CA VAL A 135 -6.63 -20.85 11.68
C VAL A 135 -7.00 -22.32 11.45
N VAL A 136 -8.07 -22.80 12.09
CA VAL A 136 -8.56 -24.17 11.89
C VAL A 136 -9.15 -24.26 10.48
N THR A 137 -8.37 -24.81 9.55
CA THR A 137 -8.77 -24.99 8.15
C THR A 137 -9.39 -26.36 7.88
N ASP A 138 -9.84 -27.09 8.90
CA ASP A 138 -10.40 -28.44 8.73
C ASP A 138 -11.64 -28.48 7.81
N SER A 139 -12.30 -27.33 7.62
CA SER A 139 -13.38 -27.08 6.66
C SER A 139 -12.90 -26.61 5.27
N ILE A 140 -11.59 -26.51 5.01
CA ILE A 140 -10.96 -26.16 3.71
C ILE A 140 -10.57 -27.43 2.93
N LYS A 141 -11.18 -28.57 3.22
CA LYS A 141 -11.03 -29.82 2.44
C LYS A 141 -11.57 -29.73 0.99
N GLY A 142 -12.01 -28.55 0.53
CA GLY A 142 -12.54 -28.32 -0.82
C GLY A 142 -11.58 -27.68 -1.82
N GLY A 143 -10.39 -27.24 -1.40
CA GLY A 143 -9.36 -26.76 -2.31
C GLY A 143 -8.37 -27.89 -2.60
N ASP A 144 -8.23 -28.31 -3.84
CA ASP A 144 -7.16 -29.23 -4.23
C ASP A 144 -5.81 -28.49 -4.15
N ILE A 145 -5.25 -28.38 -2.94
CA ILE A 145 -3.96 -27.74 -2.67
C ILE A 145 -2.85 -28.44 -3.47
N SER A 146 -3.06 -29.70 -3.86
CA SER A 146 -2.14 -30.43 -4.73
C SER A 146 -1.92 -29.76 -6.09
N LYS A 147 -2.85 -28.94 -6.59
CA LYS A 147 -2.62 -28.13 -7.82
C LYS A 147 -1.61 -27.00 -7.61
N TYR A 148 -1.55 -26.47 -6.39
CA TYR A 148 -0.60 -25.42 -5.99
C TYR A 148 0.75 -26.02 -5.60
N THR A 149 0.79 -27.26 -5.09
CA THR A 149 2.04 -28.01 -4.79
C THR A 149 2.64 -28.72 -6.02
N LYS A 150 1.83 -29.12 -7.01
CA LYS A 150 2.30 -29.82 -8.24
C LYS A 150 2.74 -28.89 -9.38
N SER A 151 2.60 -27.58 -9.22
CA SER A 151 3.05 -26.61 -10.24
C SER A 151 4.55 -26.28 -10.17
N ALA A 152 5.36 -27.10 -9.50
CA ALA A 152 6.82 -27.03 -9.51
C ALA A 152 7.44 -27.58 -10.82
N GLY A 153 6.86 -27.22 -11.97
CA GLY A 153 7.67 -27.13 -13.18
C GLY A 153 8.66 -25.98 -13.01
N ALA A 154 9.80 -26.00 -13.72
CA ALA A 154 10.77 -24.91 -13.66
C ALA A 154 10.06 -23.55 -13.83
N PHE A 155 10.16 -22.68 -12.82
CA PHE A 155 9.55 -21.36 -12.85
C PHE A 155 10.09 -20.59 -14.06
N SER A 156 9.21 -20.33 -15.04
CA SER A 156 9.58 -19.57 -16.22
C SER A 156 9.16 -18.13 -16.01
N TRP A 157 10.16 -17.24 -15.86
CA TRP A 157 9.96 -15.79 -15.83
C TRP A 157 9.15 -15.28 -17.03
N TRP A 158 9.33 -15.90 -18.20
CA TRP A 158 8.60 -15.54 -19.41
C TRP A 158 7.11 -15.89 -19.31
N LYS A 159 6.78 -17.12 -18.90
CA LYS A 159 5.38 -17.53 -18.69
C LYS A 159 4.73 -16.69 -17.58
N PHE A 160 5.47 -16.46 -16.50
CA PHE A 160 5.05 -15.59 -15.42
C PHE A 160 4.72 -14.18 -15.91
N PHE A 161 5.57 -13.57 -16.74
CA PHE A 161 5.30 -12.26 -17.35
C PHE A 161 4.05 -12.30 -18.25
N MET A 162 3.89 -13.33 -19.08
CA MET A 162 2.76 -13.47 -20.01
C MET A 162 1.40 -13.72 -19.31
N ASP A 163 1.42 -14.37 -18.14
CA ASP A 163 0.21 -14.64 -17.37
C ASP A 163 -0.24 -13.42 -16.53
N ASN A 164 0.60 -12.39 -16.38
CA ASN A 164 0.38 -11.28 -15.45
C ASN A 164 0.25 -9.92 -16.14
N SER A 165 -1.00 -9.51 -16.40
CA SER A 165 -1.32 -8.23 -17.05
C SER A 165 -0.76 -7.01 -16.29
N THR A 166 -0.74 -7.06 -14.96
CA THR A 166 -0.16 -6.00 -14.11
C THR A 166 1.33 -5.80 -14.40
N LEU A 167 2.11 -6.89 -14.56
CA LEU A 167 3.53 -6.81 -14.87
C LEU A 167 3.78 -6.35 -16.31
N GLN A 168 2.92 -6.75 -17.25
CA GLN A 168 2.97 -6.27 -18.63
C GLN A 168 2.75 -4.76 -18.70
N VAL A 169 1.73 -4.26 -18.00
CA VAL A 169 1.43 -2.82 -17.92
C VAL A 169 2.57 -2.07 -17.25
N LEU A 170 3.14 -2.62 -16.17
CA LEU A 170 4.32 -2.05 -15.52
C LEU A 170 5.51 -1.96 -16.48
N ALA A 171 5.82 -3.03 -17.21
CA ALA A 171 6.93 -3.04 -18.18
C ALA A 171 6.72 -2.01 -19.30
N VAL A 172 5.50 -1.93 -19.86
CA VAL A 172 5.16 -0.92 -20.86
C VAL A 172 5.29 0.49 -20.28
N ALA A 173 4.82 0.72 -19.06
CA ALA A 173 4.94 2.02 -18.38
C ALA A 173 6.40 2.42 -18.13
N ILE A 174 7.26 1.45 -17.78
CA ILE A 174 8.69 1.67 -17.60
C ILE A 174 9.36 2.06 -18.92
N VAL A 175 9.13 1.29 -19.98
CA VAL A 175 9.70 1.56 -21.31
C VAL A 175 9.21 2.91 -21.85
N LEU A 176 7.90 3.14 -21.81
CA LEU A 176 7.30 4.38 -22.29
C LEU A 176 7.77 5.58 -21.47
N GLY A 177 7.75 5.47 -20.15
CA GLY A 177 8.28 6.50 -19.25
C GLY A 177 9.74 6.81 -19.54
N ALA A 178 10.58 5.79 -19.77
CA ALA A 178 11.99 5.96 -20.09
C ALA A 178 12.20 6.65 -21.45
N VAL A 179 11.42 6.32 -22.48
CA VAL A 179 11.47 6.99 -23.79
C VAL A 179 11.03 8.44 -23.66
N LEU A 180 9.87 8.68 -23.03
CA LEU A 180 9.32 10.02 -22.82
C LEU A 180 10.19 10.90 -21.92
N SER A 181 10.96 10.30 -21.00
CA SER A 181 11.89 11.04 -20.14
C SER A 181 12.96 11.82 -20.93
N ASN A 182 13.36 11.32 -22.11
CA ASN A 182 14.34 11.94 -23.00
C ASN A 182 13.67 12.75 -24.14
N TYR A 183 12.33 12.80 -24.19
CA TYR A 183 11.60 13.53 -25.21
C TYR A 183 11.55 15.03 -24.91
N SER A 184 11.82 15.87 -25.91
CA SER A 184 11.85 17.33 -25.76
C SER A 184 10.50 17.93 -25.34
N GLY A 185 9.39 17.29 -25.76
CA GLY A 185 8.03 17.69 -25.40
C GLY A 185 7.49 17.05 -24.11
N ARG A 186 8.33 16.46 -23.26
CA ARG A 186 7.88 15.71 -22.08
C ARG A 186 6.95 16.50 -21.14
N GLN A 187 7.17 17.80 -20.99
CA GLN A 187 6.33 18.64 -20.12
C GLN A 187 4.88 18.65 -20.59
N LYS A 188 4.63 18.76 -21.90
CA LYS A 188 3.26 18.69 -22.46
C LYS A 188 2.60 17.35 -22.18
N VAL A 189 3.39 16.27 -22.16
CA VAL A 189 2.89 14.93 -21.83
C VAL A 189 2.55 14.82 -20.35
N ILE A 190 3.40 15.35 -19.46
CA ILE A 190 3.10 15.45 -18.02
C ILE A 190 1.82 16.27 -17.81
N ASP A 191 1.72 17.44 -18.42
CA ASP A 191 0.58 18.35 -18.27
C ASP A 191 -0.72 17.73 -18.79
N PHE A 192 -0.64 16.79 -19.73
CA PHE A 192 -1.78 16.01 -20.22
C PHE A 192 -2.11 14.81 -19.31
N LEU A 193 -1.12 14.01 -18.91
CA LEU A 193 -1.32 12.78 -18.15
C LEU A 193 -1.60 13.02 -16.65
N ALA A 194 -1.02 14.07 -16.05
CA ALA A 194 -1.17 14.34 -14.63
C ALA A 194 -2.62 14.68 -14.22
N PRO A 195 -3.38 15.52 -14.96
CA PRO A 195 -4.81 15.71 -14.70
C PRO A 195 -5.62 14.42 -14.83
N ILE A 196 -5.31 13.58 -15.84
CA ILE A 196 -5.98 12.29 -16.03
C ILE A 196 -5.72 11.39 -14.83
N SER A 197 -4.47 11.32 -14.36
CA SER A 197 -4.09 10.56 -13.17
C SER A 197 -4.89 11.01 -11.94
N LYS A 198 -4.99 12.32 -11.70
CA LYS A 198 -5.82 12.88 -10.61
C LYS A 198 -7.30 12.49 -10.73
N VAL A 199 -7.86 12.51 -11.94
CA VAL A 199 -9.26 12.10 -12.17
C VAL A 199 -9.45 10.61 -11.88
N ILE A 200 -8.52 9.76 -12.31
CA ILE A 200 -8.58 8.32 -12.02
C ILE A 200 -8.47 8.05 -10.52
N PHE A 201 -7.57 8.73 -9.79
CA PHE A 201 -7.49 8.61 -8.33
C PHE A 201 -8.75 9.11 -7.64
N LYS A 202 -9.37 10.20 -8.12
CA LYS A 202 -10.66 10.69 -7.61
C LYS A 202 -11.79 9.68 -7.85
N ALA A 203 -11.79 9.01 -9.00
CA ALA A 203 -12.72 7.94 -9.29
C ALA A 203 -12.49 6.72 -8.37
N LEU A 204 -11.23 6.32 -8.15
CA LEU A 204 -10.89 5.29 -7.17
C LEU A 204 -11.39 5.67 -5.77
N HIS A 205 -11.21 6.92 -5.34
CA HIS A 205 -11.72 7.38 -4.04
C HIS A 205 -13.24 7.24 -3.92
N ARG A 206 -14.00 7.55 -5.00
CA ARG A 206 -15.44 7.30 -5.04
C ARG A 206 -15.78 5.81 -4.91
N VAL A 207 -15.03 4.94 -5.57
CA VAL A 207 -15.18 3.48 -5.42
C VAL A 207 -14.87 3.05 -3.98
N MET A 208 -13.86 3.63 -3.33
CA MET A 208 -13.53 3.36 -1.94
C MET A 208 -14.63 3.78 -0.96
N MET A 209 -15.57 4.65 -1.33
CA MET A 209 -16.78 4.88 -0.53
C MET A 209 -17.65 3.63 -0.40
N LEU A 210 -17.51 2.65 -1.29
CA LEU A 210 -18.17 1.34 -1.23
C LEU A 210 -17.38 0.32 -0.38
N ALA A 211 -16.20 0.68 0.12
CA ALA A 211 -15.37 -0.21 0.96
C ALA A 211 -16.11 -0.79 2.19
N PRO A 212 -17.02 -0.07 2.88
CA PRO A 212 -17.83 -0.67 3.95
C PRO A 212 -18.60 -1.91 3.48
N ILE A 213 -19.16 -1.90 2.27
CA ILE A 213 -19.92 -3.03 1.72
C ILE A 213 -18.99 -4.22 1.47
N GLY A 214 -17.81 -3.97 0.91
CA GLY A 214 -16.79 -4.99 0.68
C GLY A 214 -16.29 -5.61 1.99
N ALA A 215 -16.00 -4.77 2.99
CA ALA A 215 -15.53 -5.20 4.31
C ALA A 215 -16.60 -6.00 5.08
N PHE A 216 -17.87 -5.57 5.02
CA PHE A 216 -18.99 -6.33 5.55
C PHE A 216 -19.07 -7.72 4.91
N GLY A 217 -19.08 -7.80 3.57
CA GLY A 217 -19.14 -9.07 2.85
C GLY A 217 -17.93 -9.97 3.14
N GLY A 218 -16.73 -9.41 3.17
CA GLY A 218 -15.50 -10.14 3.50
C GLY A 218 -15.52 -10.75 4.90
N MET A 219 -15.95 -9.98 5.91
CA MET A 219 -16.02 -10.45 7.29
C MET A 219 -17.19 -11.41 7.52
N ALA A 220 -18.37 -11.13 6.96
CA ALA A 220 -19.51 -12.04 7.04
C ALA A 220 -19.20 -13.40 6.42
N PHE A 221 -18.54 -13.42 5.24
CA PHE A 221 -18.09 -14.66 4.62
C PHE A 221 -17.03 -15.38 5.48
N THR A 222 -16.01 -14.64 5.94
CA THR A 222 -14.90 -15.22 6.69
C THR A 222 -15.39 -15.85 7.98
N ILE A 223 -16.18 -15.14 8.79
CA ILE A 223 -16.69 -15.66 10.05
C ILE A 223 -17.76 -16.73 9.81
N GLY A 224 -18.62 -16.56 8.80
CA GLY A 224 -19.64 -17.56 8.46
C GLY A 224 -19.05 -18.89 7.99
N LYS A 225 -17.95 -18.86 7.23
CA LYS A 225 -17.32 -20.06 6.66
C LYS A 225 -16.28 -20.69 7.59
N TYR A 226 -15.46 -19.88 8.25
CA TYR A 226 -14.30 -20.34 9.01
C TYR A 226 -14.47 -20.19 10.53
N GLY A 227 -15.55 -19.55 10.99
CA GLY A 227 -15.86 -19.38 12.41
C GLY A 227 -15.21 -18.14 13.03
N ILE A 228 -15.69 -17.79 14.23
CA ILE A 228 -15.25 -16.61 14.98
C ILE A 228 -13.79 -16.73 15.47
N GLN A 229 -13.29 -17.95 15.61
CA GLN A 229 -11.90 -18.21 16.01
C GLN A 229 -10.89 -17.60 15.03
N THR A 230 -11.28 -17.35 13.78
CA THR A 230 -10.42 -16.70 12.78
C THR A 230 -10.07 -15.25 13.09
N LEU A 231 -10.81 -14.58 13.98
CA LEU A 231 -10.45 -13.23 14.43
C LEU A 231 -9.11 -13.20 15.15
N LEU A 232 -8.74 -14.26 15.88
CA LEU A 232 -7.51 -14.28 16.66
C LEU A 232 -6.25 -14.27 15.75
N PRO A 233 -6.12 -15.14 14.74
CA PRO A 233 -5.03 -15.06 13.76
C PRO A 233 -5.00 -13.74 12.98
N LEU A 234 -6.17 -13.17 12.64
CA LEU A 234 -6.24 -11.86 11.98
C LEU A 234 -5.75 -10.72 12.88
N ALA A 235 -6.14 -10.72 14.16
CA ALA A 235 -5.63 -9.77 15.15
C ALA A 235 -4.12 -9.96 15.37
N LYS A 236 -3.65 -11.22 15.46
CA LYS A 236 -2.22 -11.56 15.56
C LYS A 236 -1.46 -11.01 14.36
N LEU A 237 -1.97 -11.18 13.13
CA LEU A 237 -1.38 -10.58 11.93
C LEU A 237 -1.29 -9.06 12.03
N MET A 238 -2.38 -8.39 12.41
CA MET A 238 -2.40 -6.93 12.54
C MET A 238 -1.34 -6.42 13.52
N VAL A 239 -1.29 -6.99 14.72
CA VAL A 239 -0.30 -6.63 15.75
C VAL A 239 1.11 -6.90 15.23
N THR A 240 1.33 -8.02 14.55
CA THR A 240 2.61 -8.38 13.95
C THR A 240 3.04 -7.33 12.93
N VAL A 241 2.16 -6.94 11.99
CA VAL A 241 2.44 -5.93 10.96
C VAL A 241 2.79 -4.57 11.59
N TYR A 242 2.00 -4.12 12.57
CA TYR A 242 2.26 -2.86 13.27
C TYR A 242 3.58 -2.87 14.02
N THR A 243 3.89 -3.98 14.69
CA THR A 243 5.16 -4.16 15.39
C THR A 243 6.32 -4.13 14.41
N THR A 244 6.22 -4.83 13.28
CA THR A 244 7.25 -4.84 12.23
C THR A 244 7.50 -3.45 11.64
N MET A 245 6.43 -2.70 11.34
CA MET A 245 6.54 -1.32 10.85
C MET A 245 7.16 -0.40 11.90
N GLY A 246 6.77 -0.56 13.17
CA GLY A 246 7.38 0.16 14.30
C GLY A 246 8.88 -0.13 14.43
N ILE A 247 9.27 -1.41 14.33
CA ILE A 247 10.68 -1.83 14.31
C ILE A 247 11.41 -1.22 13.12
N PHE A 248 10.83 -1.28 11.93
CA PHE A 248 11.43 -0.71 10.72
C PHE A 248 11.69 0.80 10.88
N VAL A 249 10.70 1.56 11.37
CA VAL A 249 10.85 2.99 11.62
C VAL A 249 11.90 3.25 12.71
N CYS A 250 11.79 2.59 13.86
CA CYS A 250 12.64 2.87 15.03
C CYS A 250 14.06 2.32 14.93
N VAL A 251 14.32 1.35 14.04
CA VAL A 251 15.63 0.72 13.87
C VAL A 251 16.25 1.12 12.55
N VAL A 252 15.60 0.81 11.42
CA VAL A 252 16.18 1.02 10.08
C VAL A 252 16.19 2.51 9.74
N LEU A 253 15.04 3.19 9.79
CA LEU A 253 14.98 4.61 9.46
C LEU A 253 15.70 5.47 10.50
N TRP A 254 15.67 5.08 11.78
CA TRP A 254 16.49 5.69 12.82
C TRP A 254 17.98 5.62 12.49
N TYR A 255 18.49 4.44 12.12
CA TYR A 255 19.90 4.25 11.76
C TYR A 255 20.27 5.12 10.56
N ILE A 256 19.42 5.17 9.54
CA ILE A 256 19.63 6.00 8.35
C ILE A 256 19.74 7.48 8.74
N LEU A 257 18.78 8.04 9.50
CA LEU A 257 18.85 9.43 9.96
C LEU A 257 20.06 9.69 10.88
N ARG A 258 20.46 8.70 11.69
CA ARG A 258 21.64 8.81 12.55
C ARG A 258 22.91 9.05 11.72
N THR A 259 23.04 8.43 10.54
CA THR A 259 24.16 8.72 9.61
C THR A 259 24.14 10.16 9.09
N ALA A 260 22.96 10.76 8.95
CA ALA A 260 22.79 12.18 8.61
C ALA A 260 22.96 13.12 9.83
N LYS A 261 23.19 12.57 11.02
CA LYS A 261 23.22 13.29 12.31
C LYS A 261 21.90 14.02 12.61
N VAL A 262 20.79 13.42 12.23
CA VAL A 262 19.42 13.89 12.54
C VAL A 262 18.78 12.92 13.53
N ASP A 263 18.08 13.46 14.53
CA ASP A 263 17.35 12.63 15.49
C ASP A 263 15.96 12.27 14.95
N LEU A 264 15.64 10.97 14.91
CA LEU A 264 14.36 10.49 14.38
C LEU A 264 13.18 11.02 15.18
N PHE A 265 13.23 11.04 16.51
CA PHE A 265 12.07 11.39 17.33
C PHE A 265 11.75 12.88 17.25
N LYS A 266 12.77 13.74 17.19
CA LYS A 266 12.60 15.17 16.88
C LYS A 266 12.03 15.38 15.49
N PHE A 267 12.50 14.59 14.52
CA PHE A 267 11.98 14.64 13.16
C PHE A 267 10.51 14.22 13.08
N LEU A 268 10.13 13.09 13.70
CA LEU A 268 8.74 12.63 13.77
C LEU A 268 7.83 13.65 14.48
N ARG A 269 8.34 14.32 15.52
CA ARG A 269 7.62 15.42 16.17
C ARG A 269 7.41 16.61 15.23
N TYR A 270 8.39 16.95 14.41
CA TYR A 270 8.31 18.04 13.44
C TYR A 270 7.26 17.80 12.35
N ILE A 271 7.13 16.55 11.86
CA ILE A 271 6.15 16.18 10.83
C ILE A 271 4.84 15.59 11.41
N ARG A 272 4.54 15.82 12.70
CA ARG A 272 3.44 15.10 13.39
C ARG A 272 2.06 15.36 12.78
N GLU A 273 1.83 16.57 12.28
CA GLU A 273 0.55 16.96 11.69
C GLU A 273 0.29 16.24 10.39
N GLU A 274 1.33 16.11 9.56
CA GLU A 274 1.27 15.36 8.32
C GLU A 274 1.03 13.89 8.61
N LEU A 275 1.67 13.34 9.64
CA LEU A 275 1.40 11.97 10.09
C LEU A 275 -0.06 11.80 10.56
N LEU A 276 -0.65 12.80 11.23
CA LEU A 276 -2.06 12.79 11.62
C LEU A 276 -2.99 12.91 10.41
N ILE A 277 -2.63 13.69 9.39
CA ILE A 277 -3.36 13.77 8.11
C ILE A 277 -3.31 12.42 7.39
N VAL A 278 -2.13 11.81 7.29
CA VAL A 278 -1.95 10.49 6.67
C VAL A 278 -2.68 9.41 7.46
N LEU A 279 -2.69 9.46 8.79
CA LEU A 279 -3.47 8.56 9.64
C LEU A 279 -4.97 8.71 9.36
N GLY A 280 -5.47 9.95 9.36
CA GLY A 280 -6.90 10.23 9.17
C GLY A 280 -7.41 9.93 7.75
N THR A 281 -6.55 10.07 6.75
CA THR A 281 -6.89 9.83 5.33
C THR A 281 -6.50 8.44 4.83
N SER A 282 -5.59 7.74 5.52
CA SER A 282 -4.91 6.53 5.06
C SER A 282 -4.24 6.70 3.69
N SER A 283 -3.79 7.91 3.34
CA SER A 283 -3.16 8.24 2.05
C SER A 283 -1.93 9.13 2.24
N SER A 284 -0.79 8.70 1.70
CA SER A 284 0.44 9.50 1.74
C SER A 284 0.35 10.74 0.84
N GLU A 285 -0.51 10.72 -0.18
CA GLU A 285 -0.71 11.84 -1.11
C GLU A 285 -1.31 13.07 -0.42
N ALA A 286 -2.20 12.84 0.56
CA ALA A 286 -2.96 13.91 1.22
C ALA A 286 -2.08 14.91 1.98
N ALA A 287 -0.90 14.48 2.43
CA ALA A 287 0.05 15.32 3.16
C ALA A 287 1.32 15.61 2.33
N LEU A 288 1.36 15.22 1.05
CA LEU A 288 2.55 15.33 0.21
C LEU A 288 3.02 16.78 0.01
N PRO A 289 2.14 17.76 -0.32
CA PRO A 289 2.58 19.15 -0.52
C PRO A 289 3.14 19.77 0.76
N SER A 290 2.46 19.55 1.88
CA SER A 290 2.84 20.04 3.20
C SER A 290 4.16 19.42 3.67
N LEU A 291 4.40 18.13 3.37
CA LEU A 291 5.70 17.50 3.61
C LEU A 291 6.83 18.19 2.86
N MET A 292 6.63 18.45 1.57
CA MET A 292 7.66 19.07 0.73
C MET A 292 8.03 20.46 1.29
N GLU A 293 7.02 21.25 1.63
CA GLU A 293 7.23 22.56 2.26
C GLU A 293 7.98 22.46 3.59
N LYS A 294 7.58 21.55 4.50
CA LYS A 294 8.28 21.35 5.78
C LYS A 294 9.71 20.88 5.60
N LEU A 295 10.00 20.03 4.62
CA LEU A 295 11.36 19.58 4.34
C LEU A 295 12.23 20.71 3.78
N GLU A 296 11.67 21.58 2.94
CA GLU A 296 12.35 22.80 2.46
C GLU A 296 12.63 23.79 3.61
N LYS A 297 11.61 24.05 4.45
CA LYS A 297 11.73 24.90 5.65
C LYS A 297 12.76 24.35 6.65
N MET A 298 12.85 23.02 6.79
CA MET A 298 13.84 22.34 7.64
C MET A 298 15.27 22.43 7.07
N GLY A 299 15.44 22.81 5.80
CA GLY A 299 16.75 23.06 5.20
C GLY A 299 17.16 22.11 4.08
N CYS A 300 16.28 21.20 3.62
CA CYS A 300 16.54 20.45 2.39
C CYS A 300 16.40 21.39 1.17
N SER A 301 17.24 21.26 0.16
CA SER A 301 17.08 22.06 -1.06
C SER A 301 15.78 21.72 -1.79
N LYS A 302 15.19 22.73 -2.46
CA LYS A 302 14.02 22.55 -3.32
C LYS A 302 14.25 21.51 -4.42
N SER A 303 15.48 21.44 -4.93
CA SER A 303 15.91 20.47 -5.94
C SER A 303 15.78 19.04 -5.42
N VAL A 304 16.31 18.74 -4.23
CA VAL A 304 16.23 17.40 -3.63
C VAL A 304 14.80 17.08 -3.21
N VAL A 305 14.08 18.03 -2.61
CA VAL A 305 12.68 17.82 -2.16
C VAL A 305 11.74 17.58 -3.33
N GLY A 306 11.76 18.48 -4.32
CA GLY A 306 10.95 18.43 -5.55
C GLY A 306 11.12 17.16 -6.36
N LEU A 307 12.18 16.42 -6.06
CA LEU A 307 12.61 15.26 -6.81
C LEU A 307 12.45 13.95 -6.06
N VAL A 308 13.00 13.88 -4.84
CA VAL A 308 13.03 12.66 -4.03
C VAL A 308 11.65 12.35 -3.46
N VAL A 309 10.90 13.36 -3.02
CA VAL A 309 9.58 13.12 -2.40
C VAL A 309 8.57 12.57 -3.42
N PRO A 310 8.40 13.16 -4.62
CA PRO A 310 7.49 12.59 -5.63
C PRO A 310 7.96 11.25 -6.18
N ALA A 311 9.27 11.06 -6.35
CA ALA A 311 9.83 9.78 -6.77
C ALA A 311 9.60 8.67 -5.71
N GLY A 312 9.81 8.98 -4.44
CA GLY A 312 9.59 8.05 -3.32
C GLY A 312 8.13 7.63 -3.18
N TYR A 313 7.19 8.54 -3.45
CA TYR A 313 5.75 8.22 -3.43
C TYR A 313 5.37 7.04 -4.34
N SER A 314 6.10 6.86 -5.45
CA SER A 314 5.87 5.74 -6.37
C SER A 314 6.82 4.56 -6.13
N PHE A 315 8.08 4.82 -5.79
CA PHE A 315 9.13 3.78 -5.81
C PHE A 315 9.62 3.32 -4.43
N ASN A 316 9.27 4.03 -3.35
CA ASN A 316 9.72 3.78 -1.98
C ASN A 316 8.54 3.54 -1.03
N LEU A 317 7.83 2.44 -1.27
CA LEU A 317 6.66 2.03 -0.50
C LEU A 317 7.02 0.98 0.56
N ASP A 318 7.91 1.34 1.47
CA ASP A 318 8.49 0.46 2.51
C ASP A 318 7.42 -0.29 3.34
N GLY A 319 6.45 0.43 3.88
CA GLY A 319 5.33 -0.13 4.64
C GLY A 319 4.45 -1.04 3.78
N THR A 320 4.22 -0.68 2.52
CA THR A 320 3.51 -1.56 1.59
C THR A 320 4.27 -2.86 1.39
N THR A 321 5.58 -2.81 1.23
CA THR A 321 6.43 -3.99 1.05
C THR A 321 6.47 -4.90 2.28
N ILE A 322 6.52 -4.32 3.50
CA ILE A 322 6.36 -5.07 4.76
C ILE A 322 5.01 -5.79 4.77
N TYR A 323 3.93 -5.08 4.50
CA TYR A 323 2.59 -5.66 4.47
C TYR A 323 2.49 -6.81 3.44
N LEU A 324 2.94 -6.58 2.21
CA LEU A 324 2.80 -7.56 1.13
C LEU A 324 3.55 -8.86 1.48
N SER A 325 4.79 -8.75 1.94
CA SER A 325 5.57 -9.92 2.34
C SER A 325 4.92 -10.68 3.50
N MET A 326 4.49 -9.97 4.55
CA MET A 326 3.85 -10.60 5.70
C MET A 326 2.50 -11.23 5.36
N ALA A 327 1.70 -10.59 4.50
CA ALA A 327 0.41 -11.12 4.06
C ALA A 327 0.56 -12.40 3.22
N VAL A 328 1.56 -12.46 2.33
CA VAL A 328 1.86 -13.68 1.56
C VAL A 328 2.25 -14.82 2.49
N ILE A 329 3.16 -14.58 3.44
CA ILE A 329 3.60 -15.60 4.41
C ILE A 329 2.45 -16.03 5.34
N PHE A 330 1.63 -15.08 5.79
CA PHE A 330 0.43 -15.37 6.58
C PHE A 330 -0.52 -16.30 5.83
N LEU A 331 -0.85 -16.01 4.58
CA LEU A 331 -1.75 -16.87 3.82
C LEU A 331 -1.13 -18.24 3.54
N ALA A 332 0.18 -18.31 3.26
CA ALA A 332 0.87 -19.59 3.14
C ALA A 332 0.74 -20.42 4.44
N GLN A 333 0.91 -19.80 5.60
CA GLN A 333 0.72 -20.46 6.91
C GLN A 333 -0.73 -20.92 7.10
N VAL A 334 -1.72 -20.05 6.83
CA VAL A 334 -3.15 -20.37 6.95
C VAL A 334 -3.52 -21.58 6.09
N PHE A 335 -3.07 -21.64 4.85
CA PHE A 335 -3.36 -22.75 3.94
C PHE A 335 -2.38 -23.92 4.05
N ASN A 336 -1.50 -23.92 5.06
CA ASN A 336 -0.45 -24.93 5.24
C ASN A 336 0.43 -25.15 3.99
N VAL A 337 0.60 -24.12 3.17
CA VAL A 337 1.49 -24.14 2.01
C VAL A 337 2.93 -24.01 2.49
N HIS A 338 3.71 -25.06 2.30
CA HIS A 338 5.12 -25.07 2.65
C HIS A 338 5.91 -24.37 1.54
N LEU A 339 6.55 -23.26 1.89
CA LEU A 339 7.41 -22.50 0.99
C LEU A 339 8.86 -22.95 1.18
N ASP A 340 9.45 -23.54 0.14
CA ASP A 340 10.88 -23.81 0.13
C ASP A 340 11.69 -22.51 -0.13
N LEU A 341 13.02 -22.60 -0.03
CA LEU A 341 13.90 -21.45 -0.21
C LEU A 341 13.78 -20.85 -1.63
N THR A 342 13.60 -21.68 -2.65
CA THR A 342 13.51 -21.24 -4.06
C THR A 342 12.21 -20.48 -4.30
N GLN A 343 11.11 -20.97 -3.76
CA GLN A 343 9.80 -20.32 -3.79
C GLN A 343 9.83 -19.01 -3.01
N MET A 344 10.50 -18.99 -1.84
CA MET A 344 10.66 -17.78 -1.06
C MET A 344 11.46 -16.71 -1.81
N LEU A 345 12.58 -17.07 -2.46
CA LEU A 345 13.35 -16.15 -3.31
C LEU A 345 12.55 -15.66 -4.52
N THR A 346 11.71 -16.52 -5.10
CA THR A 346 10.83 -16.16 -6.21
C THR A 346 9.74 -15.19 -5.75
N ILE A 347 9.13 -15.45 -4.58
CA ILE A 347 8.18 -14.53 -3.94
C ILE A 347 8.84 -13.18 -3.67
N ILE A 348 10.06 -13.16 -3.14
CA ILE A 348 10.84 -11.92 -2.92
C ILE A 348 11.01 -11.17 -4.24
N GLY A 349 11.47 -11.85 -5.30
CA GLY A 349 11.66 -11.24 -6.62
C GLY A 349 10.38 -10.65 -7.19
N ILE A 350 9.27 -11.39 -7.08
CA ILE A 350 7.96 -10.92 -7.54
C ILE A 350 7.51 -9.72 -6.72
N LEU A 351 7.59 -9.79 -5.39
CA LEU A 351 7.20 -8.71 -4.49
C LEU A 351 8.03 -7.44 -4.69
N MET A 352 9.33 -7.56 -4.99
CA MET A 352 10.17 -6.41 -5.33
C MET A 352 9.63 -5.70 -6.57
N VAL A 353 9.24 -6.44 -7.60
CA VAL A 353 8.71 -5.85 -8.84
C VAL A 353 7.28 -5.32 -8.65
N THR A 354 6.39 -6.10 -8.03
CA THR A 354 4.97 -5.74 -7.90
C THR A 354 4.74 -4.61 -6.88
N SER A 355 5.57 -4.51 -5.84
CA SER A 355 5.48 -3.41 -4.86
C SER A 355 5.69 -2.03 -5.47
N LYS A 356 6.53 -1.90 -6.51
CA LYS A 356 6.72 -0.64 -7.24
C LYS A 356 5.48 -0.24 -8.03
N GLY A 357 4.59 -1.18 -8.35
CA GLY A 357 3.29 -0.91 -8.97
C GLY A 357 2.23 -0.42 -7.97
N ALA A 358 2.50 -0.39 -6.66
CA ALA A 358 1.58 0.24 -5.74
C ALA A 358 1.67 1.78 -5.89
N ALA A 359 0.53 2.46 -5.78
CA ALA A 359 0.50 3.91 -5.56
C ALA A 359 0.35 4.19 -4.05
N GLY A 360 0.84 5.31 -3.52
CA GLY A 360 0.68 5.68 -2.10
C GLY A 360 -0.75 6.08 -1.68
N VAL A 361 -1.78 5.52 -2.32
CA VAL A 361 -3.20 5.75 -2.03
C VAL A 361 -3.83 4.59 -1.28
N THR A 362 -4.94 4.84 -0.60
CA THR A 362 -5.70 3.81 0.12
C THR A 362 -6.15 2.69 -0.81
N GLY A 363 -5.99 1.44 -0.37
CA GLY A 363 -6.44 0.23 -1.09
C GLY A 363 -5.49 -0.29 -2.17
N SER A 364 -4.47 0.48 -2.57
CA SER A 364 -3.48 0.06 -3.56
C SER A 364 -2.64 -1.14 -3.11
N GLY A 365 -2.29 -1.22 -1.82
CA GLY A 365 -1.51 -2.32 -1.26
C GLY A 365 -2.25 -3.66 -1.33
N PHE A 366 -3.56 -3.66 -1.03
CA PHE A 366 -4.39 -4.86 -1.15
C PHE A 366 -4.55 -5.32 -2.60
N ILE A 367 -4.73 -4.36 -3.49
CA ILE A 367 -4.72 -4.54 -4.94
C ILE A 367 -3.46 -5.27 -5.42
N VAL A 368 -2.29 -4.80 -5.00
CA VAL A 368 -1.00 -5.37 -5.40
C VAL A 368 -0.80 -6.75 -4.80
N LEU A 369 -1.27 -6.97 -3.56
CA LEU A 369 -1.30 -8.29 -2.96
C LEU A 369 -2.14 -9.26 -3.80
N ALA A 370 -3.35 -8.85 -4.18
CA ALA A 370 -4.24 -9.69 -4.98
C ALA A 370 -3.60 -10.08 -6.31
N SER A 371 -3.01 -9.11 -7.02
CA SER A 371 -2.27 -9.35 -8.26
C SER A 371 -1.09 -10.30 -8.02
N THR A 372 -0.33 -10.08 -6.95
CA THR A 372 0.84 -10.93 -6.61
C THR A 372 0.45 -12.37 -6.30
N LEU A 373 -0.64 -12.61 -5.56
CA LEU A 373 -1.09 -13.98 -5.25
C LEU A 373 -1.59 -14.71 -6.51
N THR A 374 -2.35 -14.03 -7.36
CA THR A 374 -2.77 -14.59 -8.66
C THR A 374 -1.54 -14.93 -9.51
N ALA A 375 -0.50 -14.08 -9.47
CA ALA A 375 0.74 -14.29 -10.18
C ALA A 375 1.50 -15.52 -9.68
N LEU A 376 1.57 -15.70 -8.36
CA LEU A 376 2.31 -16.77 -7.72
C LEU A 376 1.70 -18.15 -7.98
N LYS A 377 0.39 -18.25 -8.19
CA LYS A 377 -0.34 -19.53 -8.39
C LYS A 377 0.01 -20.61 -7.35
N ALA A 378 0.51 -20.20 -6.18
CA ALA A 378 0.95 -21.07 -5.09
C ALA A 378 0.04 -20.99 -3.86
N ILE A 379 -0.74 -19.91 -3.76
CA ILE A 379 -1.64 -19.64 -2.63
C ILE A 379 -3.06 -19.44 -3.18
N PRO A 380 -4.09 -20.05 -2.57
CA PRO A 380 -5.48 -19.85 -2.96
C PRO A 380 -5.89 -18.36 -2.89
N VAL A 381 -6.51 -17.86 -3.96
CA VAL A 381 -6.96 -16.45 -4.06
C VAL A 381 -8.09 -16.17 -3.08
N GLU A 382 -8.83 -17.20 -2.67
CA GLU A 382 -9.86 -17.16 -1.64
C GLU A 382 -9.30 -16.65 -0.30
N GLY A 383 -8.00 -16.81 -0.06
CA GLY A 383 -7.29 -16.25 1.09
C GLY A 383 -7.36 -14.72 1.21
N LEU A 384 -7.51 -14.01 0.08
CA LEU A 384 -7.64 -12.56 0.09
C LEU A 384 -8.87 -12.09 0.85
N ALA A 385 -9.95 -12.88 0.85
CA ALA A 385 -11.18 -12.53 1.57
C ALA A 385 -10.95 -12.42 3.09
N LEU A 386 -10.04 -13.24 3.64
CA LEU A 386 -9.64 -13.19 5.05
C LEU A 386 -8.99 -11.86 5.42
N LEU A 387 -8.19 -11.33 4.50
CA LEU A 387 -7.42 -10.10 4.72
C LEU A 387 -8.24 -8.83 4.47
N LEU A 388 -9.30 -8.90 3.66
CA LEU A 388 -10.07 -7.72 3.25
C LEU A 388 -10.61 -6.92 4.44
N GLY A 389 -11.11 -7.60 5.47
CA GLY A 389 -11.68 -6.93 6.64
C GLY A 389 -10.62 -6.25 7.52
N VAL A 390 -9.42 -6.81 7.61
CA VAL A 390 -8.33 -6.23 8.41
C VAL A 390 -7.42 -5.28 7.62
N ASP A 391 -7.48 -5.31 6.28
CA ASP A 391 -6.64 -4.46 5.41
C ASP A 391 -6.83 -2.98 5.71
N ARG A 392 -8.04 -2.55 6.07
CA ARG A 392 -8.29 -1.13 6.40
C ARG A 392 -7.35 -0.62 7.47
N PHE A 393 -7.21 -1.37 8.56
CA PHE A 393 -6.33 -1.01 9.68
C PHE A 393 -4.86 -1.06 9.28
N MET A 394 -4.46 -2.10 8.56
CA MET A 394 -3.08 -2.22 8.06
C MET A 394 -2.74 -1.10 7.07
N SER A 395 -3.74 -0.59 6.33
CA SER A 395 -3.57 0.48 5.36
C SER A 395 -3.06 1.78 5.94
N GLU A 396 -3.52 2.15 7.13
CA GLU A 396 -3.11 3.38 7.81
C GLU A 396 -1.63 3.30 8.21
N ALA A 397 -1.22 2.18 8.81
CA ALA A 397 0.17 1.97 9.19
C ALA A 397 1.12 1.88 7.99
N ARG A 398 0.67 1.27 6.86
CA ARG A 398 1.41 1.29 5.59
C ARG A 398 1.69 2.72 5.14
N ALA A 399 0.63 3.54 5.08
CA ALA A 399 0.71 4.91 4.57
C ALA A 399 1.64 5.78 5.43
N ILE A 400 1.55 5.66 6.76
CA ILE A 400 2.46 6.34 7.71
C ILE A 400 3.91 5.91 7.49
N THR A 401 4.16 4.60 7.40
CA THR A 401 5.52 4.06 7.24
C THR A 401 6.14 4.52 5.92
N ASN A 402 5.39 4.46 4.81
CA ASN A 402 5.82 4.97 3.51
C ASN A 402 6.14 6.47 3.57
N PHE A 403 5.27 7.24 4.23
CA PHE A 403 5.42 8.68 4.35
C PHE A 403 6.70 9.06 5.13
N ILE A 404 6.94 8.41 6.27
CA ILE A 404 8.18 8.59 7.05
C ILE A 404 9.38 8.16 6.22
N GLY A 405 9.33 7.00 5.55
CA GLY A 405 10.42 6.49 4.70
C GLY A 405 10.82 7.48 3.62
N ASN A 406 9.85 8.07 2.92
CA ASN A 406 10.09 9.09 1.89
C ASN A 406 10.71 10.37 2.46
N ALA A 407 10.19 10.84 3.60
CA ALA A 407 10.71 12.02 4.27
C ALA A 407 12.17 11.80 4.73
N VAL A 408 12.46 10.63 5.32
CA VAL A 408 13.81 10.22 5.74
C VAL A 408 14.76 10.12 4.56
N ALA A 409 14.31 9.54 3.44
CA ALA A 409 15.10 9.46 2.22
C ALA A 409 15.54 10.85 1.74
N THR A 410 14.61 11.80 1.71
CA THR A 410 14.89 13.19 1.29
C THR A 410 15.93 13.86 2.19
N VAL A 411 15.80 13.72 3.52
CA VAL A 411 16.77 14.29 4.47
C VAL A 411 18.14 13.64 4.31
N TRP A 412 18.18 12.32 4.19
CA TRP A 412 19.43 11.57 4.04
C TRP A 412 20.16 11.95 2.76
N LEU A 413 19.44 12.05 1.64
CA LEU A 413 19.99 12.46 0.35
C LEU A 413 20.46 13.92 0.37
N ALA A 414 19.64 14.85 0.88
CA ALA A 414 20.02 16.26 0.99
C ALA A 414 21.33 16.41 1.78
N ASN A 415 21.48 15.66 2.88
CA ASN A 415 22.70 15.67 3.67
C ASN A 415 23.91 15.08 2.92
N HIS A 416 23.73 13.97 2.19
CA HIS A 416 24.81 13.33 1.43
C HIS A 416 25.26 14.13 0.20
N GLU A 417 24.36 14.92 -0.38
CA GLU A 417 24.68 15.86 -1.47
C GLU A 417 25.17 17.22 -0.98
N LYS A 418 25.30 17.43 0.34
CA LYS A 418 25.65 18.71 0.97
C LYS A 418 24.65 19.83 0.65
N GLU A 419 23.41 19.47 0.38
CA GLU A 419 22.28 20.36 0.12
C GLU A 419 21.32 20.42 1.33
N PHE A 420 21.87 20.30 2.53
CA PHE A 420 21.12 20.31 3.78
C PHE A 420 21.64 21.38 4.75
N ASP A 421 20.83 22.41 4.98
CA ASP A 421 21.11 23.50 5.91
C ASP A 421 20.82 23.08 7.35
N ARG A 422 21.89 22.85 8.12
CA ARG A 422 21.81 22.43 9.51
C ARG A 422 21.29 23.54 10.44
N GLN A 423 21.52 24.81 10.13
CA GLN A 423 21.03 25.90 10.97
C GLN A 423 19.50 25.97 10.89
N LYS A 424 18.94 25.85 9.68
CA LYS A 424 17.49 25.73 9.49
C LYS A 424 16.89 24.53 10.20
N MET A 425 17.57 23.37 10.18
CA MET A 425 17.11 22.20 10.92
C MET A 425 17.06 22.46 12.44
N HIS A 426 18.11 23.05 13.02
CA HIS A 426 18.11 23.37 14.45
C HIS A 426 17.02 24.37 14.81
N TYR A 427 16.77 25.37 13.94
CA TYR A 427 15.66 26.31 14.09
C TYR A 427 14.30 25.61 14.02
N ALA A 428 14.09 24.76 13.02
CA ALA A 428 12.84 24.04 12.79
C ALA A 428 12.48 23.11 13.97
N PHE A 429 13.47 22.39 14.53
CA PHE A 429 13.25 21.53 15.70
C PHE A 429 13.09 22.32 17.01
N GLY A 430 13.62 23.55 17.09
CA GLY A 430 13.44 24.43 18.24
C GLY A 430 12.08 25.16 18.25
N ASN A 431 11.50 25.39 17.07
CA ASN A 431 10.29 26.22 16.89
C ASN A 431 9.16 25.44 16.21
N VAL A 432 8.95 24.17 16.57
CA VAL A 432 7.98 23.29 15.90
C VAL A 432 6.59 23.94 15.78
N GLU A 433 6.13 24.62 16.82
CA GLU A 433 4.81 25.29 16.86
C GLU A 433 4.62 26.36 15.77
N GLN A 434 5.69 26.99 15.28
CA GLN A 434 5.61 27.98 14.19
C GLN A 434 5.36 27.34 12.83
N PHE A 435 5.65 26.04 12.69
CA PHE A 435 5.45 25.27 11.47
C PHE A 435 4.16 24.44 11.53
N GLU A 436 3.34 24.62 12.58
CA GLU A 436 2.09 23.91 12.82
C GLU A 436 0.84 24.74 12.46
N ASP A 437 0.97 26.06 12.30
CA ASP A 437 -0.20 26.93 12.15
C ASP A 437 -0.71 26.99 10.69
N ILE A 438 -1.76 26.22 10.44
CA ILE A 438 -2.56 26.22 9.19
C ILE A 438 -3.11 27.62 8.86
N LYS A 439 -3.25 28.54 9.84
CA LYS A 439 -3.81 29.87 9.60
C LYS A 439 -2.87 30.83 8.87
N THR A 440 -1.56 30.65 8.96
CA THR A 440 -0.57 31.54 8.34
C THR A 440 -0.01 31.01 7.03
N ASP A 441 -0.01 29.70 6.81
CA ASP A 441 0.63 29.07 5.63
C ASP A 441 -0.24 29.08 4.34
N ASN A 442 -1.44 29.67 4.34
CA ASN A 442 -2.34 29.75 3.16
C ASN A 442 -2.84 31.17 2.81
N LEU A 443 -2.19 32.23 3.29
CA LEU A 443 -2.67 33.60 3.10
C LEU A 443 -1.70 34.57 2.41
N ASP A 444 -0.62 34.11 1.78
CA ASP A 444 0.18 34.93 0.86
C ASP A 444 0.36 34.27 -0.52
#